data_AF-A0A521U0S7-F1
#
_entry.id   AF-A0A521U0S7-F1
#
_cell.length_a   1.000
_cell.length_b   1.000
_cell.length_c   1.000
_cell.angle_alpha   90.00
_cell.angle_beta   90.00
_cell.angle_gamma   90.00
#
_symmetry.space_group_name_H-M   'P 1'
#
loop_
_entity.id
_entity.type
_entity.pdbx_description
1 polymer ?
#
loop_
_entity_poly.entity_id
_entity_poly.type
_entity_poly.pdbx_seq_one_letter_code
_entity_poly.pdbx_strand_id
1 'polypeptide(L)'
;MRNAEAASARIETYLSTVRECVEEALRARRALLSDLLQTRVEPELALDRAGRASRRCVRAFADALFRIDRASTPGQAAECTTELRAWLAAHVEACDLLTRAAMTRNRDDFDRALRRLTAGSLHAESYNRARTRLVRMLAAA
;
A
#
# COMPACT_ATOMS: atom_id res chain seq x y z
N MET A 1 -18.20 -7.99 30.62
CA MET A 1 -18.93 -8.01 29.33
C MET A 1 -18.84 -6.70 28.56
N ARG A 2 -19.39 -5.57 29.05
CA ARG A 2 -19.41 -4.28 28.29
C ARG A 2 -18.07 -3.78 27.72
N ASN A 3 -16.95 -3.99 28.42
CA ASN A 3 -15.62 -3.57 27.94
C ASN A 3 -15.08 -4.43 26.78
N ALA A 4 -15.46 -5.72 26.71
CA ALA A 4 -15.04 -6.63 25.65
C ALA A 4 -15.81 -6.35 24.35
N GLU A 5 -17.13 -6.15 24.45
CA GLU A 5 -18.00 -5.75 23.33
C GLU A 5 -17.54 -4.42 22.70
N ALA A 6 -17.22 -3.43 23.53
CA ALA A 6 -16.70 -2.14 23.06
C ALA A 6 -15.28 -2.25 22.46
N ALA A 7 -14.49 -3.25 22.84
CA ALA A 7 -13.18 -3.52 22.23
C ALA A 7 -13.35 -4.18 20.86
N SER A 8 -14.21 -5.20 20.73
CA SER A 8 -14.51 -5.86 19.46
C SER A 8 -15.09 -4.88 18.43
N ALA A 9 -16.07 -4.05 18.82
CA ALA A 9 -16.66 -3.05 17.90
C ALA A 9 -15.64 -2.05 17.35
N ARG A 10 -14.64 -1.66 18.16
CA ARG A 10 -13.53 -0.80 17.70
C ARG A 10 -12.63 -1.51 16.70
N ILE A 11 -12.34 -2.79 16.91
CA ILE A 11 -11.53 -3.58 15.99
C ILE A 11 -12.28 -3.82 14.67
N GLU A 12 -13.58 -4.12 14.71
CA GLU A 12 -14.40 -4.28 13.51
C GLU A 12 -14.46 -3.00 12.67
N THR A 13 -14.67 -1.84 13.32
CA THR A 13 -14.64 -0.53 12.66
C THR A 13 -13.29 -0.30 11.97
N TYR A 14 -12.19 -0.54 12.70
CA TYR A 14 -10.84 -0.44 12.15
C TYR A 14 -10.65 -1.35 10.93
N LEU A 15 -11.06 -2.63 11.03
CA LEU A 15 -10.93 -3.60 9.94
C LEU A 15 -11.73 -3.19 8.70
N SER A 16 -12.89 -2.55 8.86
CA SER A 16 -13.67 -1.99 7.75
C SER A 16 -12.91 -0.87 7.03
N THR A 17 -12.40 0.11 7.79
CA THR A 17 -11.60 1.22 7.23
C THR A 17 -10.37 0.69 6.50
N VAL A 18 -9.65 -0.26 7.11
CA VAL A 18 -8.46 -0.87 6.51
C VAL A 18 -8.80 -1.61 5.21
N ARG A 19 -9.91 -2.36 5.18
CA ARG A 19 -10.34 -3.10 4.00
C ARG A 19 -10.55 -2.15 2.81
N GLU A 20 -11.26 -1.05 2.98
CA GLU A 20 -11.50 -0.07 1.92
C GLU A 20 -10.18 0.51 1.38
N CYS A 21 -9.26 0.87 2.28
CA CYS A 21 -7.94 1.40 1.91
C CYS A 21 -7.13 0.37 1.11
N VAL A 22 -7.13 -0.90 1.55
CA VAL A 22 -6.42 -1.99 0.88
C VAL A 22 -7.02 -2.29 -0.50
N GLU A 23 -8.35 -2.33 -0.63
CA GLU A 23 -9.02 -2.59 -1.90
C GLU A 23 -8.66 -1.53 -2.96
N GLU A 24 -8.67 -0.26 -2.58
CA GLU A 24 -8.30 0.85 -3.45
C GLU A 24 -6.82 0.79 -3.84
N ALA A 25 -5.93 0.61 -2.86
CA ALA A 25 -4.49 0.49 -3.10
C ALA A 25 -4.15 -0.73 -3.98
N LEU A 26 -4.85 -1.86 -3.84
CA LEU A 26 -4.66 -3.03 -4.70
C LEU A 26 -5.13 -2.81 -6.13
N ARG A 27 -6.20 -2.02 -6.36
CA ARG A 27 -6.60 -1.60 -7.71
C ARG A 27 -5.52 -0.73 -8.35
N ALA A 28 -5.02 0.27 -7.63
CA ALA A 28 -3.94 1.15 -8.09
C ALA A 28 -2.66 0.37 -8.38
N ARG A 29 -2.27 -0.56 -7.50
CA ARG A 29 -1.08 -1.41 -7.68
C ARG A 29 -1.17 -2.28 -8.92
N ARG A 30 -2.33 -2.91 -9.17
CA ARG A 30 -2.53 -3.73 -10.37
C ARG A 30 -2.39 -2.91 -11.65
N ALA A 31 -2.99 -1.71 -11.68
CA ALA A 31 -2.83 -0.81 -12.82
C ALA A 31 -1.37 -0.40 -13.03
N LEU A 32 -0.68 0.03 -11.96
CA LEU A 32 0.73 0.40 -12.01
C LEU A 32 1.63 -0.73 -12.53
N LEU A 33 1.50 -1.94 -11.98
CA LEU A 33 2.31 -3.07 -12.40
C LEU A 33 2.00 -3.51 -13.83
N SER A 34 0.74 -3.45 -14.25
CA SER A 34 0.36 -3.73 -15.64
C SER A 34 1.07 -2.78 -16.60
N ASP A 35 1.06 -1.46 -16.32
CA ASP A 35 1.76 -0.47 -17.13
C ASP A 35 3.29 -0.69 -17.11
N LEU A 36 3.87 -1.00 -15.94
CA LEU A 36 5.29 -1.27 -15.82
C LEU A 36 5.72 -2.54 -16.58
N LEU A 37 4.90 -3.59 -16.61
CA LEU A 37 5.20 -4.79 -17.40
C LEU A 37 5.23 -4.48 -18.90
N GLN A 38 4.34 -3.60 -19.37
CA GLN A 38 4.33 -3.16 -20.77
C GLN A 38 5.56 -2.33 -21.16
N THR A 39 6.31 -1.78 -20.20
CA THR A 39 7.58 -1.08 -20.50
C THR A 39 8.68 -2.01 -20.99
N ARG A 40 8.59 -3.32 -20.69
CA ARG A 40 9.54 -4.32 -21.18
C ARG A 40 9.39 -4.59 -22.68
N VAL A 41 8.19 -4.36 -23.22
CA VAL A 41 7.87 -4.54 -24.64
C VAL A 41 8.32 -3.33 -25.45
N GLU A 42 8.22 -2.13 -24.87
CA GLU A 42 8.55 -0.85 -25.52
C GLU A 42 9.55 -0.05 -24.68
N PRO A 43 10.84 -0.42 -24.68
CA PRO A 43 11.84 0.15 -23.77
C PRO A 43 12.09 1.64 -24.00
N GLU A 44 11.90 2.13 -25.23
CA GLU A 44 12.07 3.55 -25.56
C GLU A 44 11.00 4.44 -24.91
N LEU A 45 9.82 3.90 -24.66
CA LEU A 45 8.70 4.60 -24.02
C LEU A 45 8.56 4.25 -22.53
N ALA A 46 9.48 3.46 -21.99
CA ALA A 46 9.40 2.90 -20.64
C ALA A 46 9.22 3.99 -19.57
N LEU A 47 10.09 5.01 -19.58
CA LEU A 47 10.08 6.07 -18.58
C LEU A 47 8.81 6.93 -18.67
N ASP A 48 8.35 7.26 -19.88
CA ASP A 48 7.14 8.07 -20.06
C ASP A 48 5.88 7.32 -19.63
N ARG A 49 5.79 6.02 -19.95
CA ARG A 49 4.70 5.15 -19.48
C ARG A 49 4.71 5.03 -17.97
N ALA A 50 5.87 4.76 -17.39
CA ALA A 50 6.03 4.64 -15.95
C ALA A 50 5.64 5.92 -15.20
N GLY A 51 6.06 7.09 -15.70
CA GLY A 51 5.68 8.39 -15.14
C GLY A 51 4.19 8.71 -15.26
N ARG A 52 3.53 8.30 -16.35
CA ARG A 52 2.07 8.45 -16.47
C ARG A 52 1.33 7.51 -15.51
N ALA A 53 1.77 6.25 -15.44
CA ALA A 53 1.20 5.25 -14.54
C ALA A 53 1.32 5.68 -13.07
N SER A 54 2.50 6.16 -12.66
CA SER A 54 2.74 6.64 -11.30
C SER A 54 1.85 7.82 -10.93
N ARG A 55 1.73 8.84 -11.80
CA ARG A 55 0.86 10.01 -11.55
C ARG A 55 -0.61 9.63 -11.40
N ARG A 56 -1.09 8.63 -12.14
CA ARG A 56 -2.47 8.11 -11.98
C ARG A 56 -2.66 7.38 -10.66
N CYS A 57 -1.66 6.63 -10.20
CA CYS A 57 -1.80 5.72 -9.06
C CYS A 57 -1.41 6.34 -7.72
N VAL A 58 -0.53 7.36 -7.70
CA VAL A 58 0.02 7.94 -6.47
C VAL A 58 -1.06 8.46 -5.53
N ARG A 59 -2.11 9.08 -6.07
CA ARG A 59 -3.21 9.63 -5.29
C ARG A 59 -3.94 8.56 -4.50
N ALA A 60 -4.24 7.40 -5.11
CA ALA A 60 -4.89 6.29 -4.41
C ALA A 60 -4.05 5.76 -3.24
N PHE A 61 -2.73 5.65 -3.41
CA PHE A 61 -1.83 5.24 -2.32
C PHE A 61 -1.72 6.30 -1.23
N ALA A 62 -1.59 7.57 -1.59
CA ALA A 62 -1.50 8.68 -0.65
C ALA A 62 -2.80 8.87 0.15
N ASP A 63 -3.96 8.79 -0.50
CA ASP A 63 -5.27 8.90 0.13
C ASP A 63 -5.56 7.70 1.06
N ALA A 64 -5.14 6.48 0.68
CA ALA A 64 -5.16 5.33 1.57
C ALA A 64 -4.24 5.52 2.78
N LEU A 65 -2.99 5.98 2.57
CA LEU A 65 -2.02 6.22 3.64
C LEU A 65 -2.55 7.26 4.63
N PHE A 66 -3.08 8.36 4.13
CA PHE A 66 -3.68 9.42 4.95
C PHE A 66 -4.84 8.91 5.81
N ARG A 67 -5.72 8.07 5.25
CA ARG A 67 -6.83 7.46 6.00
C ARG A 67 -6.33 6.52 7.09
N ILE A 68 -5.31 5.70 6.79
CA ILE A 68 -4.70 4.80 7.78
C ILE A 68 -4.05 5.59 8.92
N ASP A 69 -3.34 6.68 8.61
CA ASP A 69 -2.69 7.53 9.62
C ASP A 69 -3.70 8.25 10.54
N ARG A 70 -4.93 8.44 10.08
CA ARG A 70 -6.02 9.04 10.87
C ARG A 70 -6.94 8.02 11.53
N ALA A 71 -6.81 6.74 11.20
CA ALA A 71 -7.65 5.71 11.78
C ALA A 71 -7.26 5.50 13.25
N SER A 72 -8.27 5.48 14.13
CA SER A 72 -8.06 5.07 15.52
C SER A 72 -7.63 3.61 15.52
N THR A 73 -6.38 3.35 15.88
CA THR A 73 -5.78 2.01 15.85
C THR A 73 -5.91 1.37 17.22
N PRO A 74 -6.70 0.28 17.37
CA PRO A 74 -6.70 -0.53 18.57
C PRO A 74 -5.29 -1.11 18.80
N GLY A 75 -4.86 -1.23 20.06
CA GLY A 75 -3.52 -1.74 20.39
C GLY A 75 -3.24 -3.12 19.78
N GLN A 76 -4.25 -3.97 19.70
CA GLN A 76 -4.17 -5.31 19.10
C GLN A 76 -3.96 -5.29 17.57
N ALA A 77 -4.25 -4.17 16.92
CA ALA A 77 -4.10 -3.98 15.48
C ALA A 77 -2.87 -3.13 15.11
N ALA A 78 -2.04 -2.73 16.08
CA ALA A 78 -0.89 -1.84 15.86
C ALA A 78 0.09 -2.39 14.81
N GLU A 79 0.35 -3.70 14.82
CA GLU A 79 1.20 -4.34 13.83
C GLU A 79 0.57 -4.31 12.42
N CYS A 80 -0.74 -4.54 12.30
CA CYS A 80 -1.46 -4.42 11.02
C CYS A 80 -1.31 -3.00 10.45
N THR A 81 -1.54 -1.98 11.29
CA THR A 81 -1.41 -0.57 10.88
C THR A 81 0.01 -0.26 10.43
N THR A 82 1.01 -0.70 11.20
CA THR A 82 2.43 -0.42 10.92
C THR A 82 2.85 -1.00 9.57
N GLU A 83 2.54 -2.27 9.32
CA GLU A 83 2.91 -2.93 8.07
C GLU A 83 2.14 -2.39 6.87
N LEU A 84 0.85 -2.08 7.04
CA LEU A 84 0.04 -1.49 5.98
C LEU A 84 0.56 -0.09 5.59
N ARG A 85 0.88 0.74 6.60
CA ARG A 85 1.46 2.07 6.41
C ARG A 85 2.79 1.98 5.67
N ALA A 86 3.67 1.05 6.06
CA ALA A 86 4.95 0.85 5.39
C ALA A 86 4.77 0.39 3.94
N TRP A 87 3.83 -0.52 3.67
CA TRP A 87 3.49 -0.94 2.31
C TRP A 87 2.99 0.23 1.45
N LEU A 88 2.06 1.04 1.95
CA LEU A 88 1.53 2.20 1.25
C LEU A 88 2.61 3.27 1.00
N ALA A 89 3.43 3.58 2.01
CA ALA A 89 4.53 4.53 1.89
C ALA A 89 5.55 4.10 0.82
N ALA A 90 5.88 2.80 0.74
CA ALA A 90 6.76 2.29 -0.30
C ALA A 90 6.18 2.49 -1.72
N HIS A 91 4.86 2.40 -1.88
CA HIS A 91 4.20 2.64 -3.18
C HIS A 91 4.14 4.12 -3.53
N VAL A 92 3.91 5.01 -2.55
CA VAL A 92 3.99 6.47 -2.76
C VAL A 92 5.40 6.85 -3.21
N GLU A 93 6.42 6.41 -2.48
CA GLU A 93 7.82 6.70 -2.82
C GLU A 93 8.22 6.14 -4.18
N ALA A 94 7.79 4.92 -4.51
CA ALA A 94 8.00 4.35 -5.84
C ALA A 94 7.36 5.21 -6.93
N CYS A 95 6.12 5.68 -6.75
CA CYS A 95 5.47 6.55 -7.70
C CYS A 95 6.21 7.89 -7.90
N ASP A 96 6.74 8.48 -6.83
CA ASP A 96 7.52 9.71 -6.90
C ASP A 96 8.85 9.51 -7.64
N LEU A 97 9.51 8.37 -7.41
CA LEU A 97 10.73 7.98 -8.13
C LEU A 97 10.45 7.74 -9.62
N LEU A 98 9.37 7.03 -9.98
CA LEU A 98 8.99 6.83 -11.39
C LEU A 98 8.66 8.15 -12.09
N THR A 99 7.99 9.06 -11.39
CA THR A 99 7.68 10.40 -11.92
C THR A 99 8.96 11.19 -12.17
N ARG A 100 9.91 11.19 -11.23
CA ARG A 100 11.22 11.82 -11.37
C ARG A 100 12.04 11.20 -12.50
N ALA A 101 12.06 9.87 -12.60
CA ALA A 101 12.75 9.14 -13.67
C ALA A 101 12.21 9.56 -15.06
N ALA A 102 10.90 9.73 -15.19
CA ALA A 102 10.28 10.21 -16.43
C ALA A 102 10.70 11.64 -16.78
N MET A 103 10.72 12.55 -15.80
CA MET A 103 11.04 13.96 -16.02
C MET A 103 12.53 14.20 -16.32
N THR A 104 13.41 13.47 -15.64
CA THR A 104 14.87 13.67 -15.71
C THR A 104 15.56 12.71 -16.66
N ARG A 105 14.83 11.72 -17.19
CA ARG A 105 15.37 10.57 -17.93
C ARG A 105 16.40 9.76 -17.13
N ASN A 106 16.40 9.89 -15.79
CA ASN A 106 17.30 9.16 -14.91
C ASN A 106 16.83 7.72 -14.69
N ARG A 107 17.60 6.74 -15.17
CA ARG A 107 17.31 5.32 -14.99
C ARG A 107 17.56 4.84 -13.56
N ASP A 108 18.43 5.50 -12.80
CA ASP A 108 18.69 5.12 -11.40
C ASP A 108 17.43 5.30 -10.53
N ASP A 109 16.65 6.36 -10.79
CA ASP A 109 15.38 6.59 -10.10
C ASP A 109 14.35 5.52 -10.45
N PHE A 110 14.34 5.05 -11.71
CA PHE A 110 13.49 3.94 -12.13
C PHE A 110 13.86 2.65 -11.38
N ASP A 111 15.14 2.30 -11.31
CA ASP A 111 15.60 1.11 -10.59
C ASP A 111 15.35 1.21 -9.08
N ARG A 112 15.51 2.40 -8.50
CA ARG A 112 15.14 2.66 -7.09
C ARG A 112 13.65 2.43 -6.87
N ALA A 113 12.80 2.89 -7.79
CA ALA A 113 11.36 2.66 -7.69
C ALA A 113 11.01 1.17 -7.69
N LEU A 114 11.62 0.39 -8.59
CA LEU A 114 11.41 -1.06 -8.63
C LEU A 114 11.84 -1.73 -7.32
N ARG A 115 12.98 -1.34 -6.76
CA ARG A 115 13.43 -1.84 -5.45
C ARG A 115 12.43 -1.49 -4.33
N ARG A 116 11.83 -0.30 -4.34
CA ARG A 116 10.79 0.09 -3.37
C ARG A 116 9.54 -0.77 -3.51
N LEU A 117 9.07 -1.04 -4.72
CA LEU A 117 7.93 -1.92 -4.97
C LEU A 117 8.20 -3.35 -4.48
N THR A 118 9.41 -3.87 -4.71
CA THR A 118 9.82 -5.18 -4.20
C THR A 118 9.87 -5.19 -2.67
N ALA A 119 10.53 -4.20 -2.04
CA ALA A 119 10.60 -4.09 -0.59
C ALA A 119 9.21 -4.00 0.06
N GLY A 120 8.28 -3.28 -0.57
CA GLY A 120 6.87 -3.22 -0.14
C GLY A 120 6.21 -4.60 -0.04
N SER A 121 6.62 -5.58 -0.84
CA SER A 121 6.01 -6.92 -0.82
C SER A 121 6.23 -7.63 0.52
N LEU A 122 7.36 -7.38 1.20
CA LEU A 122 7.63 -7.90 2.55
C LEU A 122 6.63 -7.33 3.58
N HIS A 123 6.31 -6.04 3.48
CA HIS A 123 5.30 -5.40 4.33
C HIS A 123 3.90 -5.94 4.07
N ALA A 124 3.55 -6.22 2.81
CA ALA A 124 2.27 -6.84 2.48
C ALA A 124 2.14 -8.25 3.10
N GLU A 125 3.20 -9.05 3.10
CA GLU A 125 3.22 -10.36 3.75
C GLU A 125 3.09 -10.25 5.27
N SER A 126 3.85 -9.34 5.90
CA SER A 126 3.76 -9.10 7.34
C SER A 126 2.38 -8.60 7.75
N TYR A 127 1.79 -7.68 6.99
CA TYR A 127 0.41 -7.23 7.17
C TYR A 127 -0.57 -8.41 7.11
N ASN A 128 -0.46 -9.28 6.11
CA ASN A 128 -1.35 -10.44 5.98
C ASN A 128 -1.24 -11.39 7.18
N ARG A 129 -0.01 -11.65 7.66
CA ARG A 129 0.21 -12.46 8.87
C ARG A 129 -0.41 -11.80 10.11
N ALA A 130 -0.18 -10.51 10.31
CA ALA A 130 -0.74 -9.76 11.43
C ALA A 130 -2.28 -9.75 11.39
N ARG A 131 -2.86 -9.52 10.21
CA ARG A 131 -4.32 -9.55 10.00
C ARG A 131 -4.91 -10.92 10.31
N THR A 132 -4.27 -12.00 9.87
CA THR A 132 -4.74 -13.37 10.20
C THR A 132 -4.73 -13.63 11.71
N ARG A 133 -3.70 -13.17 12.44
CA ARG A 133 -3.66 -13.27 13.90
C ARG A 133 -4.78 -12.46 14.56
N LEU A 134 -5.01 -11.22 14.11
CA LEU A 134 -6.07 -10.35 14.62
C LEU A 134 -7.46 -10.97 14.44
N VAL A 135 -7.75 -11.50 13.25
CA VAL A 135 -9.05 -12.16 12.97
C VAL A 135 -9.24 -13.42 13.83
N ARG A 136 -8.19 -14.23 14.02
CA ARG A 136 -8.27 -15.42 14.89
C ARG A 136 -8.53 -15.06 16.35
N MET A 137 -7.92 -13.98 16.84
CA MET A 137 -8.15 -13.49 18.19
C MET A 137 -9.60 -13.03 18.37
N LEU A 138 -10.19 -12.34 17.39
CA LEU A 138 -11.60 -11.93 17.43
C LEU A 138 -12.56 -13.12 17.43
N ALA A 139 -12.26 -14.17 16.65
CA ALA A 139 -13.09 -15.37 16.59
C ALA A 139 -13.04 -16.21 17.88
N ALA A 140 -12.06 -15.99 18.75
CA ALA A 140 -11.86 -16.69 20.00
C ALA A 140 -12.32 -15.89 21.24
N ALA A 141 -12.79 -14.66 21.05
CA ALA A 141 -13.25 -13.74 22.10
C ALA A 141 -14.77 -13.75 22.22
#